data_AF-A0A0D0BAZ9-F1
#
_entry.id   AF-A0A0D0BAZ9-F1
#
_cell.length_a   1.000
_cell.length_b   1.000
_cell.length_c   1.000
_cell.angle_alpha   90.00
_cell.angle_beta   90.00
_cell.angle_gamma   90.00
#
_symmetry.space_group_name_H-M   'P 1'
#
loop_
_entity.id
_entity.type
_entity.pdbx_description
1 polymer ?
#
loop_
_entity_poly.entity_id
_entity_poly.type
_entity_poly.pdbx_seq_one_letter_code
_entity_poly.pdbx_strand_id
1 'polypeptide(L)'
;MTKLFGSSLLKLPNIEQVAVLETIPEGIKTVEKKFNLDIETVPYAHGRPLKVFEFYPFFEWFSRFLTIPGIAEYSDRFCDEVLSNSLTPKDKIRTSDGRFYREFEDGKGGLFVADHGEEGRWFFLLYANFFNVEGKGACKRSSTGIMAITCLNLPPEMRNDIAYTYIPGIIQGHHEPISTSAQHQHYLAPVVSQFEIGYSRG
;
A
#
# COMPACT_ATOMS: atom_id res chain seq x y z
N MET A 1 -17.36 -23.22 9.04
CA MET A 1 -17.85 -21.82 9.08
C MET A 1 -16.96 -21.08 10.07
N THR A 2 -15.88 -20.50 9.58
CA THR A 2 -14.73 -20.05 10.40
C THR A 2 -14.80 -18.54 10.55
N LYS A 3 -15.23 -18.07 11.72
CA LYS A 3 -15.17 -16.64 12.07
C LYS A 3 -13.70 -16.26 12.33
N LEU A 4 -13.17 -15.28 11.61
CA LEU A 4 -11.85 -14.69 11.88
C LEU A 4 -11.98 -13.82 13.15
N PHE A 5 -11.43 -14.30 14.26
CA PHE A 5 -11.57 -13.66 15.57
C PHE A 5 -10.54 -12.54 15.80
N GLY A 6 -11.02 -11.37 16.23
CA GLY A 6 -10.29 -10.39 17.02
C GLY A 6 -10.92 -10.28 18.42
N SER A 7 -10.52 -11.13 19.36
CA SER A 7 -11.16 -11.27 20.68
C SER A 7 -10.52 -10.40 21.77
N SER A 8 -10.25 -9.12 21.51
CA SER A 8 -9.62 -8.22 22.50
C SER A 8 -10.48 -7.04 22.97
N LEU A 9 -11.76 -6.99 22.61
CA LEU A 9 -12.71 -5.96 23.06
C LEU A 9 -13.84 -6.54 23.93
N LEU A 10 -13.50 -7.21 25.03
CA LEU A 10 -14.49 -7.61 26.04
C LEU A 10 -14.59 -6.56 27.16
N LYS A 11 -15.28 -5.46 26.87
CA LYS A 11 -16.06 -4.66 27.83
C LYS A 11 -17.30 -4.16 27.10
N LEU A 12 -18.45 -4.73 27.48
CA LEU A 12 -19.86 -4.46 27.09
C LEU A 12 -20.10 -3.67 25.78
N PRO A 13 -20.79 -4.25 24.78
CA PRO A 13 -20.95 -3.64 23.46
C PRO A 13 -21.75 -2.32 23.53
N ASN A 14 -21.08 -1.21 23.22
CA ASN A 14 -21.71 0.05 22.80
C ASN A 14 -22.36 -0.18 21.41
N ILE A 15 -23.46 0.51 21.09
CA ILE A 15 -24.12 0.53 19.76
C ILE A 15 -23.11 0.67 18.61
N GLU A 16 -22.08 1.50 18.78
CA GLU A 16 -21.01 1.68 17.80
C GLU A 16 -20.16 0.40 17.61
N GLN A 17 -19.93 -0.37 18.67
CA GLN A 17 -19.20 -1.64 18.56
C GLN A 17 -20.05 -2.71 17.86
N VAL A 18 -21.37 -2.71 18.05
CA VAL A 18 -22.28 -3.61 17.32
C VAL A 18 -22.28 -3.26 15.83
N ALA A 19 -22.35 -1.97 15.48
CA ALA A 19 -22.24 -1.51 14.11
C ALA A 19 -20.88 -1.90 13.48
N VAL A 20 -19.78 -1.75 14.21
CA VAL A 20 -18.45 -2.19 13.74
C VAL A 20 -18.40 -3.70 13.54
N LEU A 21 -18.98 -4.50 14.44
CA LEU A 21 -19.05 -5.96 14.32
C LEU A 21 -19.85 -6.41 13.09
N GLU A 22 -20.92 -5.69 12.73
CA GLU A 22 -21.70 -5.95 11.50
C GLU A 22 -20.94 -5.63 10.21
N THR A 23 -19.94 -4.74 10.28
CA THR A 23 -19.07 -4.44 9.12
C THR A 23 -17.92 -5.44 8.93
N ILE A 24 -17.74 -6.39 9.87
CA ILE A 24 -16.69 -7.41 9.77
C ILE A 24 -17.10 -8.42 8.68
N PRO A 25 -16.28 -8.63 7.64
CA PRO A 25 -16.62 -9.55 6.56
C PRO A 25 -16.85 -10.98 7.06
N GLU A 26 -17.96 -11.59 6.68
CA GLU A 26 -18.35 -12.93 7.15
C GLU A 26 -17.50 -14.08 6.56
N GLY A 27 -16.69 -13.82 5.53
CA GLY A 27 -15.91 -14.84 4.84
C GLY A 27 -14.62 -14.33 4.19
N ILE A 28 -13.66 -15.24 4.02
CA ILE A 28 -12.32 -14.93 3.49
C ILE A 28 -12.36 -14.37 2.07
N LYS A 29 -13.32 -14.80 1.23
CA LYS A 29 -13.52 -14.22 -0.10
C LYS A 29 -13.92 -12.75 -0.06
N THR A 30 -14.70 -12.35 0.94
CA THR A 30 -15.10 -10.96 1.14
C THR A 30 -13.91 -10.14 1.64
N VAL A 31 -13.06 -10.74 2.48
CA VAL A 31 -11.78 -10.15 2.93
C VAL A 31 -10.83 -9.98 1.74
N GLU A 32 -10.63 -11.03 0.94
CA GLU A 32 -9.81 -11.01 -0.27
C GLU A 32 -10.27 -9.93 -1.24
N LYS A 33 -11.57 -9.87 -1.54
CA LYS A 33 -12.13 -8.81 -2.38
C LYS A 33 -11.95 -7.40 -1.78
N LYS A 34 -12.13 -7.25 -0.47
CA LYS A 34 -11.98 -5.96 0.23
C LYS A 34 -10.54 -5.46 0.26
N PHE A 35 -9.57 -6.39 0.27
CA PHE A 35 -8.15 -6.10 0.20
C PHE A 35 -7.57 -6.20 -1.22
N ASN A 36 -8.41 -6.39 -2.25
CA ASN A 36 -8.00 -6.64 -3.63
C ASN A 36 -7.00 -7.82 -3.78
N LEU A 37 -7.10 -8.83 -2.92
CA LEU A 37 -6.33 -10.07 -2.95
C LEU A 37 -6.99 -11.15 -3.83
N ASP A 38 -8.01 -10.79 -4.60
CA ASP A 38 -8.59 -11.63 -5.66
C ASP A 38 -7.81 -11.55 -6.98
N ILE A 39 -6.65 -10.87 -6.95
CA ILE A 39 -5.64 -10.90 -8.02
C ILE A 39 -4.81 -12.17 -7.86
N GLU A 40 -4.53 -12.84 -8.98
CA GLU A 40 -3.66 -14.01 -8.97
C GLU A 40 -2.25 -13.65 -8.49
N THR A 41 -1.76 -14.38 -7.49
CA THR A 41 -0.42 -14.18 -6.96
C THR A 41 0.61 -14.84 -7.85
N VAL A 42 1.79 -14.24 -7.93
CA VAL A 42 2.95 -14.84 -8.56
C VAL A 42 3.89 -15.35 -7.46
N PRO A 43 4.28 -16.63 -7.47
CA PRO A 43 5.28 -17.12 -6.53
C PRO A 43 6.62 -16.45 -6.85
N TYR A 44 7.12 -15.65 -5.91
CA TYR A 44 8.41 -15.00 -6.03
C TYR A 44 9.48 -15.74 -5.23
N ALA A 45 10.58 -16.03 -5.90
CA ALA A 45 11.76 -16.68 -5.35
C ALA A 45 13.01 -16.17 -6.08
N HIS A 46 14.05 -15.80 -5.32
CA HIS A 46 15.32 -15.33 -5.89
C HIS A 46 16.47 -16.25 -5.48
N GLY A 47 17.27 -16.71 -6.45
CA GLY A 47 18.43 -17.57 -6.20
C GLY A 47 18.07 -18.96 -5.67
N ARG A 48 18.50 -19.26 -4.43
CA ARG A 48 18.15 -20.51 -3.71
C ARG A 48 17.13 -20.18 -2.60
N PRO A 49 15.83 -20.15 -2.92
CA PRO A 49 14.82 -19.66 -1.98
C PRO A 49 14.68 -20.61 -0.78
N LEU A 50 14.66 -20.04 0.43
CA LEU A 50 14.28 -20.76 1.65
C LEU A 50 12.76 -20.78 1.86
N LYS A 51 12.05 -19.81 1.29
CA LYS A 51 10.60 -19.64 1.33
C LYS A 51 10.11 -19.03 0.03
N VAL A 52 8.90 -19.41 -0.38
CA VAL A 52 8.18 -18.76 -1.48
C VAL A 52 7.43 -17.56 -0.90
N PHE A 53 7.49 -16.43 -1.58
CA PHE A 53 6.71 -15.24 -1.25
C PHE A 53 5.57 -15.11 -2.27
N GLU A 54 4.33 -15.03 -1.77
CA GLU A 54 3.16 -14.74 -2.61
C GLU A 54 3.11 -13.25 -2.90
N PHE A 55 3.48 -12.90 -4.13
CA PHE A 55 3.53 -11.51 -4.57
C PHE A 55 2.30 -11.20 -5.43
N TYR A 56 1.56 -10.17 -5.04
CA TYR A 56 0.46 -9.62 -5.85
C TYR A 56 1.07 -8.61 -6.82
N PRO A 57 0.88 -8.72 -8.15
CA PRO A 57 1.52 -7.80 -9.11
C PRO A 57 0.95 -6.37 -9.04
N PHE A 58 1.85 -5.38 -9.08
CA PHE A 58 1.47 -3.96 -9.02
C PHE A 58 0.67 -3.54 -10.26
N PHE A 59 1.10 -3.91 -11.46
CA PHE A 59 0.41 -3.47 -12.69
C PHE A 59 -1.02 -4.02 -12.80
N GLU A 60 -1.27 -5.24 -12.33
CA GLU A 60 -2.62 -5.82 -12.26
C GLU A 60 -3.51 -5.00 -11.32
N TRP A 61 -3.02 -4.73 -10.10
CA TRP A 61 -3.74 -3.90 -9.15
C TRP A 61 -3.94 -2.47 -9.68
N PHE A 62 -2.90 -1.87 -10.25
CA PHE A 62 -2.92 -0.48 -10.71
C PHE A 62 -3.84 -0.29 -11.92
N SER A 63 -3.91 -1.27 -12.82
CA SER A 63 -4.88 -1.26 -13.92
C SER A 63 -6.33 -1.23 -13.39
N ARG A 64 -6.65 -2.10 -12.43
CA ARG A 64 -7.97 -2.11 -11.78
C ARG A 64 -8.24 -0.79 -11.05
N PHE A 65 -7.26 -0.29 -10.32
CA PHE A 65 -7.34 0.99 -9.63
C PHE A 65 -7.69 2.14 -10.58
N LEU A 66 -7.03 2.23 -11.74
CA LEU A 66 -7.32 3.26 -12.76
C LEU A 66 -8.70 3.08 -13.42
N THR A 67 -9.25 1.87 -13.47
CA THR A 67 -10.61 1.64 -14.02
C THR A 67 -11.74 2.09 -13.09
N ILE A 68 -11.43 2.41 -11.83
CA ILE A 68 -12.44 2.97 -10.92
C ILE A 68 -12.80 4.38 -11.40
N PRO A 69 -14.10 4.68 -11.64
CA PRO A 69 -14.54 5.98 -12.12
C PRO A 69 -14.01 7.14 -11.27
N GLY A 70 -13.45 8.15 -11.92
CA GLY A 70 -12.91 9.35 -11.27
C GLY A 70 -11.51 9.18 -10.67
N ILE A 71 -10.94 7.96 -10.57
CA ILE A 71 -9.58 7.80 -10.02
C ILE A 71 -8.53 8.51 -10.87
N ALA A 72 -8.57 8.34 -12.20
CA ALA A 72 -7.60 8.94 -13.10
C ALA A 72 -7.50 10.48 -12.93
N GLU A 73 -8.63 11.16 -12.67
CA GLU A 73 -8.70 12.61 -12.48
C GLU A 73 -7.87 13.11 -11.28
N TYR A 74 -7.61 12.25 -10.28
CA TYR A 74 -6.77 12.62 -9.14
C TYR A 74 -5.30 12.77 -9.51
N SER A 75 -4.85 12.17 -10.62
CA SER A 75 -3.51 12.42 -11.15
C SER A 75 -3.36 13.86 -11.59
N ASP A 76 -4.23 14.30 -12.49
CA ASP A 76 -4.16 15.63 -13.11
C ASP A 76 -4.38 16.70 -12.07
N ARG A 77 -5.39 16.52 -11.21
CA ARG A 77 -5.68 17.44 -10.12
C ARG A 77 -4.52 17.59 -9.15
N PHE A 78 -3.79 16.51 -8.85
CA PHE A 78 -2.61 16.60 -7.99
C PHE A 78 -1.48 17.39 -8.66
N CYS A 79 -1.27 17.20 -9.96
CA CYS A 79 -0.31 17.98 -10.73
C CYS A 79 -0.69 19.46 -10.75
N ASP A 80 -1.95 19.78 -11.05
CA ASP A 80 -2.49 21.15 -11.02
C ASP A 80 -2.29 21.81 -9.65
N GLU A 81 -2.53 21.10 -8.55
CA GLU A 81 -2.30 21.61 -7.20
C GLU A 81 -0.81 21.95 -6.97
N VAL A 82 0.10 21.09 -7.40
CA VAL A 82 1.54 21.32 -7.28
C VAL A 82 1.96 22.53 -8.12
N LEU A 83 1.48 22.63 -9.36
CA LEU A 83 1.86 23.64 -10.35
C LEU A 83 1.20 25.01 -10.12
N SER A 84 0.02 25.03 -9.49
CA SER A 84 -0.69 26.28 -9.15
C SER A 84 0.13 27.20 -8.25
N ASN A 85 1.09 26.65 -7.50
CA ASN A 85 1.99 27.40 -6.63
C ASN A 85 3.44 27.11 -7.01
N SER A 86 4.08 28.08 -7.68
CA SER A 86 5.49 28.00 -8.08
C SER A 86 6.45 27.92 -6.90
N LEU A 87 6.03 28.37 -5.71
CA LEU A 87 6.80 28.27 -4.46
C LEU A 87 6.16 27.27 -3.51
N THR A 88 7.00 26.58 -2.75
CA THR A 88 6.53 25.72 -1.65
C THR A 88 5.81 26.57 -0.61
N PRO A 89 4.54 26.27 -0.28
CA PRO A 89 3.82 27.00 0.77
C PRO A 89 4.55 26.91 2.11
N LYS A 90 4.51 28.01 2.88
CA LYS A 90 5.07 28.05 4.23
C LYS A 90 4.30 27.12 5.18
N ASP A 91 2.97 27.20 5.11
CA ASP A 91 2.05 26.35 5.86
C ASP A 91 1.58 25.22 4.95
N LYS A 92 1.78 23.98 5.38
CA LYS A 92 1.44 22.78 4.61
C LYS A 92 0.16 22.18 5.15
N ILE A 93 -0.84 22.08 4.29
CA ILE A 93 -2.18 21.54 4.61
C ILE A 93 -2.42 20.27 3.78
N ARG A 94 -2.03 20.29 2.51
CA ARG A 94 -2.20 19.20 1.57
C ARG A 94 -0.91 18.42 1.40
N THR A 95 -1.04 17.20 0.87
CA THR A 95 0.14 16.41 0.48
C THR A 95 0.92 17.13 -0.63
N SER A 96 0.23 17.71 -1.62
CA SER A 96 0.80 18.47 -2.74
C SER A 96 1.58 19.74 -2.34
N ASP A 97 1.47 20.22 -1.09
CA ASP A 97 2.28 21.34 -0.56
C ASP A 97 3.73 20.94 -0.27
N GLY A 98 4.06 19.66 -0.37
CA GLY A 98 5.42 19.15 -0.19
C GLY A 98 6.39 19.74 -1.21
N ARG A 99 7.55 20.23 -0.73
CA ARG A 99 8.67 20.66 -1.58
C ARG A 99 9.11 19.57 -2.56
N PHE A 100 9.11 18.33 -2.10
CA PHE A 100 9.48 17.15 -2.87
C PHE A 100 8.82 17.10 -4.25
N TYR A 101 7.51 17.34 -4.35
CA TYR A 101 6.77 17.21 -5.61
C TYR A 101 7.15 18.24 -6.69
N ARG A 102 7.82 19.33 -6.31
CA ARG A 102 8.28 20.40 -7.23
C ARG A 102 9.71 20.18 -7.70
N GLU A 103 10.50 19.47 -6.90
CA GLU A 103 11.94 19.29 -7.13
C GLU A 103 12.28 17.85 -7.51
N PHE A 104 11.33 16.94 -7.43
CA PHE A 104 11.55 15.55 -7.79
C PHE A 104 11.79 15.44 -9.30
N GLU A 105 12.98 15.00 -9.66
CA GLU A 105 13.38 14.78 -11.04
C GLU A 105 12.85 13.45 -11.56
N ASP A 106 12.55 13.39 -12.85
CA ASP A 106 12.25 12.16 -13.57
C ASP A 106 13.55 11.41 -13.94
N GLY A 107 13.42 10.23 -14.56
CA GLY A 107 14.57 9.42 -14.97
C GLY A 107 15.44 10.05 -16.06
N LYS A 108 15.03 11.19 -16.63
CA LYS A 108 15.69 11.92 -17.72
C LYS A 108 16.28 13.26 -17.26
N GLY A 109 16.10 13.64 -15.98
CA GLY A 109 16.56 14.90 -15.40
C GLY A 109 15.60 16.09 -15.58
N GLY A 110 14.39 15.87 -16.10
CA GLY A 110 13.30 16.84 -16.06
C GLY A 110 12.56 16.80 -14.72
N LEU A 111 11.67 17.74 -14.45
CA LEU A 111 10.84 17.71 -13.25
C LEU A 111 9.66 16.77 -13.45
N PHE A 112 9.55 15.76 -12.59
CA PHE A 112 8.55 14.69 -12.72
C PHE A 112 7.11 15.22 -12.84
N VAL A 113 6.76 16.27 -12.09
CA VAL A 113 5.43 16.89 -12.15
C VAL A 113 5.33 17.97 -13.21
N ALA A 114 6.31 18.86 -13.36
CA ALA A 114 6.17 19.99 -14.29
C ALA A 114 6.30 19.57 -15.75
N ASP A 115 7.10 18.55 -16.04
CA ASP A 115 7.36 18.05 -17.38
C ASP A 115 6.51 16.80 -17.69
N HIS A 116 5.31 16.69 -17.08
CA HIS A 116 4.49 15.49 -17.18
C HIS A 116 3.79 15.27 -18.53
N GLY A 117 3.61 16.33 -19.32
CA GLY A 117 2.91 16.26 -20.60
C GLY A 117 1.49 15.70 -20.45
N GLU A 118 1.16 14.67 -21.23
CA GLU A 118 -0.13 13.98 -21.19
C GLU A 118 -0.14 12.75 -20.26
N GLU A 119 0.99 12.45 -19.60
CA GLU A 119 1.12 11.29 -18.71
C GLU A 119 0.60 11.62 -17.31
N GLY A 120 -0.06 10.63 -16.69
CA GLY A 120 -0.46 10.73 -15.29
C GLY A 120 0.72 10.54 -14.34
N ARG A 121 0.84 11.38 -13.31
CA ARG A 121 1.91 11.30 -12.30
C ARG A 121 1.37 10.79 -10.98
N TRP A 122 1.83 9.59 -10.61
CA TRP A 122 1.33 8.86 -9.45
C TRP A 122 2.41 8.71 -8.38
N PHE A 123 2.07 9.13 -7.17
CA PHE A 123 2.94 9.04 -6.01
C PHE A 123 2.40 8.01 -5.02
N PHE A 124 3.30 7.15 -4.54
CA PHE A 124 2.93 6.05 -3.66
C PHE A 124 3.75 6.08 -2.38
N LEU A 125 3.10 5.78 -1.26
CA LEU A 125 3.74 5.62 0.05
C LEU A 125 3.76 4.15 0.41
N LEU A 126 4.97 3.58 0.51
CA LEU A 126 5.18 2.23 1.01
C LEU A 126 5.25 2.21 2.54
N TYR A 127 4.43 1.36 3.14
CA TYR A 127 4.45 1.01 4.55
C TYR A 127 4.72 -0.49 4.68
N ALA A 128 5.68 -0.87 5.52
CA ALA A 128 5.94 -2.27 5.86
C ALA A 128 6.07 -2.41 7.38
N ASN A 129 5.32 -3.35 7.96
CA ASN A 129 5.37 -3.59 9.40
C ASN A 129 5.14 -5.06 9.74
N PHE A 130 5.67 -5.48 10.88
CA PHE A 130 5.54 -6.82 11.43
C PHE A 130 4.73 -6.77 12.72
N PHE A 131 3.78 -7.68 12.84
CA PHE A 131 2.92 -7.78 14.02
C PHE A 131 2.80 -9.22 14.49
N ASN A 132 2.54 -9.34 15.79
CA ASN A 132 2.33 -10.63 16.42
C ASN A 132 0.86 -11.04 16.28
N VAL A 133 0.61 -12.16 15.62
CA VAL A 133 -0.75 -12.71 15.39
C VAL A 133 -1.31 -13.46 16.61
N GLU A 134 -0.46 -13.82 17.58
CA GLU A 134 -0.81 -14.60 18.79
C GLU A 134 -1.19 -13.70 19.99
N GLY A 135 -1.15 -12.37 19.84
CA GLY A 135 -1.52 -11.41 20.89
C GLY A 135 -0.43 -11.18 21.97
N LYS A 136 -0.84 -10.66 23.14
CA LYS A 136 0.08 -10.38 24.27
C LYS A 136 0.17 -11.61 25.19
N GLY A 137 1.17 -12.47 24.98
CA GLY A 137 1.45 -13.65 25.83
C GLY A 137 2.94 -14.00 25.90
N ALA A 138 3.34 -14.83 26.88
CA ALA A 138 4.74 -15.14 27.20
C ALA A 138 5.42 -16.18 26.27
N CYS A 139 4.67 -16.87 25.41
CA CYS A 139 5.20 -17.83 24.45
C CYS A 139 4.88 -17.33 23.03
N LYS A 140 5.68 -16.37 22.56
CA LYS A 140 5.51 -15.75 21.23
C LYS A 140 6.32 -16.54 20.22
N ARG A 141 5.67 -17.20 19.28
CA ARG A 141 6.36 -17.99 18.27
C ARG A 141 6.22 -17.43 16.88
N SER A 142 5.22 -16.60 16.58
CA SER A 142 4.90 -16.22 15.20
C SER A 142 4.76 -14.69 14.98
N SER A 143 5.61 -14.13 14.13
CA SER A 143 5.49 -12.77 13.57
C SER A 143 5.00 -12.84 12.12
N THR A 144 4.01 -12.03 11.74
CA THR A 144 3.55 -11.88 10.35
C THR A 144 3.77 -10.45 9.91
N GLY A 145 4.34 -10.27 8.72
CA GLY A 145 4.54 -8.96 8.11
C GLY A 145 3.47 -8.62 7.10
N ILE A 146 3.15 -7.34 6.98
CA ILE A 146 2.35 -6.80 5.89
C ILE A 146 3.11 -5.67 5.22
N MET A 147 3.06 -5.65 3.90
CA MET A 147 3.42 -4.50 3.09
C MET A 147 2.12 -3.89 2.57
N ALA A 148 1.98 -2.58 2.69
CA ALA A 148 0.84 -1.80 2.22
C ALA A 148 1.35 -0.57 1.49
N ILE A 149 0.74 -0.25 0.37
CA ILE A 149 1.07 0.91 -0.46
C ILE A 149 -0.18 1.74 -0.64
N THR A 150 -0.09 3.04 -0.34
CA THR A 150 -1.20 3.98 -0.52
C THR A 150 -0.86 5.04 -1.56
N CYS A 151 -1.87 5.50 -2.29
CA CYS A 151 -1.71 6.55 -3.30
C CYS A 151 -1.80 7.95 -2.68
N LEU A 152 -0.76 8.75 -2.84
CA LEU A 152 -0.64 10.10 -2.29
C LEU A 152 -1.42 11.15 -3.09
N ASN A 153 -1.81 10.84 -4.31
CA ASN A 153 -2.68 11.68 -5.13
C ASN A 153 -4.12 11.73 -4.58
N LEU A 154 -4.53 10.68 -3.85
CA LEU A 154 -5.86 10.60 -3.27
C LEU A 154 -6.01 11.52 -2.04
N PRO A 155 -7.23 12.04 -1.79
CA PRO A 155 -7.55 12.81 -0.60
C PRO A 155 -7.44 11.93 0.64
N PRO A 156 -7.23 12.51 1.83
CA PRO A 156 -6.97 11.76 3.06
C PRO A 156 -8.03 10.70 3.39
N GLU A 157 -9.30 11.00 3.13
CA GLU A 157 -10.42 10.11 3.43
C GLU A 157 -10.35 8.83 2.61
N MET A 158 -10.03 8.94 1.32
CA MET A 158 -9.86 7.79 0.43
C MET A 158 -8.55 7.07 0.68
N ARG A 159 -7.46 7.81 0.96
CA ARG A 159 -6.15 7.23 1.22
C ARG A 159 -6.15 6.32 2.45
N ASN A 160 -6.94 6.65 3.46
CA ASN A 160 -7.10 5.86 4.68
C ASN A 160 -8.10 4.70 4.53
N ASP A 161 -8.82 4.62 3.41
CA ASP A 161 -9.69 3.49 3.13
C ASP A 161 -8.88 2.35 2.51
N ILE A 162 -9.00 1.18 3.12
CA ILE A 162 -8.34 -0.05 2.70
C ILE A 162 -8.73 -0.46 1.27
N ALA A 163 -9.89 -0.02 0.77
CA ALA A 163 -10.34 -0.29 -0.59
C ALA A 163 -9.39 0.26 -1.67
N TYR A 164 -8.66 1.35 -1.36
CA TYR A 164 -7.67 1.98 -2.25
C TYR A 164 -6.22 1.66 -1.85
N THR A 165 -6.02 0.78 -0.87
CA THR A 165 -4.70 0.33 -0.43
C THR A 165 -4.28 -0.89 -1.24
N TYR A 166 -3.07 -0.84 -1.78
CA TYR A 166 -2.44 -1.97 -2.44
C TYR A 166 -1.65 -2.80 -1.43
N ILE A 167 -1.85 -4.11 -1.40
CA ILE A 167 -1.08 -5.04 -0.57
C ILE A 167 -0.23 -5.91 -1.51
N PRO A 168 1.06 -5.60 -1.73
CA PRO A 168 1.93 -6.41 -2.58
C PRO A 168 2.21 -7.81 -2.03
N GLY A 169 2.00 -8.03 -0.74
CA GLY A 169 2.01 -9.37 -0.16
C GLY A 169 2.10 -9.40 1.36
N ILE A 170 1.86 -10.60 1.89
CA ILE A 170 1.88 -10.91 3.31
C ILE A 170 3.11 -11.78 3.60
N ILE A 171 3.95 -11.34 4.53
CA ILE A 171 5.18 -12.04 4.88
C ILE A 171 4.86 -13.02 6.00
N GLN A 172 4.80 -14.30 5.65
CA GLN A 172 4.48 -15.36 6.58
C GLN A 172 5.61 -15.62 7.59
N GLY A 173 5.22 -15.87 8.85
CA GLY A 173 6.13 -16.10 9.98
C GLY A 173 7.03 -17.33 9.88
N HIS A 174 7.74 -17.71 10.93
CA HIS A 174 7.54 -17.37 12.35
C HIS A 174 8.39 -16.19 12.87
N HIS A 175 9.44 -15.79 12.15
CA HIS A 175 10.35 -14.72 12.58
C HIS A 175 10.32 -13.54 11.62
N GLU A 176 10.37 -12.34 12.20
CA GLU A 176 10.61 -11.12 11.44
C GLU A 176 11.97 -11.20 10.72
N PRO A 177 12.07 -10.70 9.47
CA PRO A 177 13.33 -10.61 8.76
C PRO A 177 14.37 -9.85 9.58
N ILE A 178 15.56 -10.41 9.70
CA ILE A 178 16.64 -9.81 10.47
C ILE A 178 17.10 -8.53 9.76
N SER A 179 16.96 -7.39 10.44
CA SER A 179 17.30 -6.07 9.88
C SER A 179 18.80 -5.89 9.65
N THR A 180 19.65 -6.44 10.52
CA THR A 180 21.11 -6.35 10.42
C THR A 180 21.70 -7.02 9.18
N SER A 181 20.99 -8.00 8.61
CA SER A 181 21.37 -8.68 7.38
C SER A 181 20.45 -8.33 6.20
N ALA A 182 19.67 -7.25 6.34
CA ALA A 182 18.77 -6.74 5.30
C ALA A 182 17.83 -7.78 4.67
N GLN A 183 17.38 -8.79 5.44
CA GLN A 183 16.55 -9.88 4.91
C GLN A 183 15.22 -9.41 4.31
N HIS A 184 14.75 -8.21 4.69
CA HIS A 184 13.58 -7.56 4.11
C HIS A 184 13.74 -7.26 2.60
N GLN A 185 14.98 -7.11 2.11
CA GLN A 185 15.27 -6.85 0.70
C GLN A 185 14.68 -7.92 -0.22
N HIS A 186 14.64 -9.18 0.22
CA HIS A 186 14.08 -10.27 -0.60
C HIS A 186 12.58 -10.12 -0.86
N TYR A 187 11.85 -9.48 0.05
CA TYR A 187 10.41 -9.19 -0.09
C TYR A 187 10.15 -7.85 -0.79
N LEU A 188 11.05 -6.87 -0.61
CA LEU A 188 10.96 -5.57 -1.28
C LEU A 188 11.38 -5.62 -2.75
N ALA A 189 12.32 -6.49 -3.12
CA ALA A 189 12.85 -6.61 -4.48
C ALA A 189 11.75 -6.71 -5.56
N PRO A 190 10.73 -7.59 -5.47
CA PRO A 190 9.69 -7.65 -6.50
C PRO A 190 8.84 -6.37 -6.57
N VAL A 191 8.60 -5.72 -5.42
CA VAL A 191 7.89 -4.44 -5.36
C VAL A 191 8.70 -3.36 -6.07
N VAL A 192 9.95 -3.15 -5.65
CA VAL A 192 10.83 -2.11 -6.20
C VAL A 192 11.05 -2.32 -7.69
N SER A 193 11.22 -3.56 -8.15
CA SER A 193 11.37 -3.86 -9.57
C SER A 193 10.16 -3.43 -10.40
N GLN A 194 8.93 -3.65 -9.92
CA GLN A 194 7.74 -3.20 -10.64
C GLN A 194 7.60 -1.67 -10.66
N PHE A 195 7.96 -1.00 -9.56
CA PHE A 195 7.98 0.46 -9.50
C PHE A 195 9.06 1.08 -10.39
N GLU A 196 10.24 0.47 -10.47
CA GLU A 196 11.30 0.87 -11.39
C GLU A 196 10.85 0.72 -12.85
N ILE A 197 10.16 -0.38 -13.18
CA ILE A 197 9.56 -0.58 -14.51
C ILE A 197 8.54 0.52 -14.81
N GLY A 198 7.65 0.86 -13.86
CA GLY A 198 6.66 1.93 -14.04
C GLY A 198 7.34 3.28 -14.24
N TYR A 199 8.29 3.61 -13.36
CA TYR A 199 9.02 4.87 -13.40
C TYR A 199 9.84 5.06 -14.69
N SER A 200 10.46 4.00 -15.20
CA SER A 200 11.29 4.06 -16.41
C SER A 200 10.50 4.08 -17.72
N ARG A 201 9.28 3.54 -17.73
CA ARG A 201 8.46 3.42 -18.94
C ARG A 201 7.51 4.60 -19.18
N GLY A 202 7.14 5.33 -18.12
CA GLY A 202 6.04 6.31 -18.17
C GLY A 202 4.71 5.62 -17.89
#